data_AF-A0A930DC11-F1
#
_entry.id   AF-A0A930DC11-F1
#
_cell.length_a   1.000
_cell.length_b   1.000
_cell.length_c   1.000
_cell.angle_alpha   90.00
_cell.angle_beta   90.00
_cell.angle_gamma   90.00
#
_symmetry.space_group_name_H-M   'P 1'
#
loop_
_entity.id
_entity.type
_entity.pdbx_description
1 polymer ?
#
loop_
_entity_poly.entity_id
_entity_poly.type
_entity_poly.pdbx_seq_one_letter_code
_entity_poly.pdbx_strand_id
1 'polypeptide(L)'
;MASKLEKAAEIYRSLGYEETDFDDILNLGIGSKEEQKEAREGLKSGDWTEIKQLSDNTYGFVSVVDVDLEKLAIFAIRVGVDAKRAANILRRSSEVALKAIEERGETFAMNFIQAACASNRRIWEHSLSVLGMLALKLVHEMNLEIPESVEYMKDWAAAAAILLTSKRKDYNFDERFVIEKEEILRRFKEHIEAGVALNVPATGPFSDILIWGVQNNLIAKDTAMEQVFYGLSIAQRPGDRKEYVNVLEQIGITDEEIKSRVETIIPLLGLGETAILERFAPVLIESVTEDWLYTILISCSSAKVKKIKKLILKSVLKREKPESVKEFEDWLTFYKQDEDKSIVKLAGSIEKAWGLEIVQEDIKEEVQGLWRETPKLWEVPRFELGEISSERLTDLVSDISKRKDYIADLFFERFIAMANYIAYTNSDEAKMSLAGIPNGDAGGLRTLGRWAKNLEMNMIKDTKENVWNGEQEVLKIRYHDLMYMRRELLFNS
;
A
#
# COMPACT_ATOMS: atom_id res chain seq x y z
N MET A 1 -6.56 28.01 33.50
CA MET A 1 -5.42 27.08 33.64
C MET A 1 -4.81 26.92 32.26
N ALA A 2 -3.52 27.22 32.09
CA ALA A 2 -2.82 27.01 30.83
C ALA A 2 -2.94 25.53 30.41
N SER A 3 -3.12 25.28 29.11
CA SER A 3 -3.12 23.90 28.58
C SER A 3 -1.78 23.24 28.92
N LYS A 4 -1.73 21.92 29.04
CA LYS A 4 -0.47 21.20 29.34
C LYS A 4 0.63 21.52 28.31
N LEU A 5 0.23 21.76 27.05
CA LEU A 5 1.15 22.14 25.97
C LEU A 5 1.69 23.57 26.18
N GLU A 6 0.86 24.52 26.59
CA GLU A 6 1.29 25.90 26.87
C GLU A 6 2.32 25.94 28.00
N LYS A 7 2.12 25.15 29.06
CA LYS A 7 3.12 25.04 30.13
C LYS A 7 4.45 24.48 29.65
N ALA A 8 4.42 23.49 28.75
CA ALA A 8 5.65 22.96 28.16
C ALA A 8 6.34 24.01 27.28
N ALA A 9 5.56 24.82 26.55
CA ALA A 9 6.06 25.96 25.78
C ALA A 9 6.68 27.05 26.68
N GLU A 10 6.08 27.33 27.85
CA GLU A 10 6.66 28.25 28.84
C GLU A 10 8.03 27.79 29.34
N ILE A 11 8.20 26.49 29.65
CA ILE A 11 9.49 25.90 30.04
C ILE A 11 10.50 25.98 28.89
N TYR A 12 10.07 25.63 27.68
CA TYR A 12 10.89 25.74 26.48
C TYR A 12 11.41 27.18 26.26
N ARG A 13 10.55 28.19 26.43
CA ARG A 13 10.92 29.61 26.33
C ARG A 13 11.85 30.05 27.47
N SER A 14 11.58 29.62 28.71
CA SER A 14 12.40 30.00 29.87
C SER A 14 13.83 29.47 29.79
N LEU A 15 14.02 28.33 29.10
CA LEU A 15 15.33 27.75 28.82
C LEU A 15 16.05 28.40 27.62
N GLY A 16 15.43 29.36 26.94
CA GLY A 16 16.04 30.14 25.87
C GLY A 16 16.03 29.50 24.48
N TYR A 17 15.27 28.42 24.27
CA TYR A 17 15.23 27.75 22.96
C TYR A 17 14.67 28.64 21.85
N GLU A 18 13.68 29.49 22.15
CA GLU A 18 13.02 30.32 21.13
C GLU A 18 14.01 31.30 20.49
N GLU A 19 14.82 31.98 21.31
CA GLU A 19 15.77 33.01 20.90
C GLU A 19 17.10 32.44 20.36
N THR A 20 17.43 31.19 20.67
CA THR A 20 18.70 30.56 20.25
C THR A 20 18.59 30.01 18.83
N ASP A 21 19.62 30.22 18.01
CA ASP A 21 19.66 29.67 16.65
C ASP A 21 19.54 28.15 16.64
N PHE A 22 18.85 27.61 15.63
CA PHE A 22 18.51 26.18 15.54
C PHE A 22 19.73 25.27 15.70
N ASP A 23 20.87 25.65 15.10
CA ASP A 23 22.09 24.84 15.12
C ASP A 23 22.77 24.81 16.51
N ASP A 24 22.45 25.77 17.38
CA ASP A 24 23.06 25.92 18.71
C ASP A 24 22.17 25.44 19.86
N ILE A 25 20.91 25.05 19.60
CA ILE A 25 19.95 24.71 20.67
C ILE A 25 20.35 23.49 21.51
N LEU A 26 21.25 22.64 21.02
CA LEU A 26 21.77 21.51 21.80
C LEU A 26 22.67 21.95 22.97
N ASN A 27 23.25 23.15 22.90
CA ASN A 27 24.06 23.73 23.97
C ASN A 27 23.21 24.16 25.18
N LEU A 28 21.89 24.29 25.01
CA LEU A 28 20.95 24.63 26.07
C LEU A 28 20.68 23.42 26.98
N GLY A 29 20.33 23.70 28.24
CA GLY A 29 19.85 22.68 29.17
C GLY A 29 18.43 22.21 28.83
N ILE A 30 17.95 21.22 29.59
CA ILE A 30 16.58 20.69 29.50
C ILE A 30 15.74 20.98 30.75
N GLY A 31 16.22 21.87 31.63
CA GLY A 31 15.59 22.21 32.89
C GLY A 31 15.82 21.19 34.01
N SER A 32 15.24 21.47 35.17
CA SER A 32 15.20 20.58 36.35
C SER A 32 14.40 19.31 36.09
N LYS A 33 14.50 18.30 36.96
CA LYS A 33 13.77 17.04 36.80
C LYS A 33 12.24 17.24 36.81
N GLU A 34 11.78 18.19 37.61
CA GLU A 34 10.38 18.59 37.71
C GLU A 34 9.90 19.24 36.40
N GLU A 35 10.67 20.19 35.87
CA GLU A 35 10.38 20.85 34.59
C GLU A 35 10.40 19.86 33.43
N GLN A 36 11.39 18.95 33.37
CA GLN A 36 11.44 17.90 32.36
C GLN A 36 10.19 17.01 32.40
N LYS A 37 9.74 16.63 33.60
CA LYS A 37 8.52 15.82 33.76
C LYS A 37 7.29 16.58 33.28
N GLU A 38 7.13 17.85 33.64
CA GLU A 38 6.00 18.67 33.23
C GLU A 38 6.00 18.92 31.72
N ALA A 39 7.16 19.29 31.15
CA ALA A 39 7.34 19.46 29.72
C ALA A 39 7.00 18.17 28.96
N ARG A 40 7.55 17.02 29.38
CA ARG A 40 7.26 15.72 28.75
C ARG A 40 5.77 15.37 28.80
N GLU A 41 5.10 15.62 29.92
CA GLU A 41 3.65 15.37 30.04
C GLU A 41 2.82 16.25 29.10
N GLY A 42 3.27 17.47 28.80
CA GLY A 42 2.65 18.36 27.83
C GLY A 42 2.97 18.02 26.37
N LEU A 43 4.15 17.47 26.10
CA LEU A 43 4.67 17.25 24.73
C LEU A 43 4.43 15.83 24.19
N LYS A 44 4.18 14.84 25.06
CA LYS A 44 3.98 13.44 24.68
C LYS A 44 2.70 13.18 23.87
N SER A 45 1.74 14.10 23.90
CA SER A 45 0.42 13.91 23.28
C SER A 45 -0.23 15.24 22.90
N GLY A 46 -1.28 15.19 22.09
CA GLY A 46 -2.02 16.36 21.64
C GLY A 46 -1.49 16.91 20.31
N ASP A 47 -2.33 17.68 19.64
CA ASP A 47 -1.99 18.28 18.37
C ASP A 47 -1.23 19.58 18.60
N TRP A 48 -0.10 19.73 17.92
CA TRP A 48 0.71 20.95 17.96
C TRP A 48 0.32 21.94 16.87
N THR A 49 -0.50 21.48 15.93
CA THR A 49 -1.03 22.30 14.85
C THR A 49 -2.52 22.06 14.69
N GLU A 50 -3.22 23.10 14.32
CA GLU A 50 -4.64 23.09 13.94
C GLU A 50 -4.78 23.59 12.50
N ILE A 51 -5.84 23.18 11.81
CA ILE A 51 -6.09 23.63 10.45
C ILE A 51 -6.90 24.92 10.54
N LYS A 52 -6.32 26.02 10.07
CA LYS A 52 -7.01 27.31 10.02
C LYS A 52 -7.07 27.82 8.60
N GLN A 53 -8.10 28.61 8.31
CA GLN A 53 -8.19 29.35 7.07
C GLN A 53 -7.09 30.43 7.07
N LEU A 54 -6.13 30.30 6.15
CA LEU A 54 -5.02 31.25 5.97
C LEU A 54 -5.42 32.40 5.05
N SER A 55 -6.32 32.15 4.09
CA SER A 55 -6.92 33.15 3.20
C SER A 55 -8.27 32.66 2.67
N ASP A 56 -9.02 33.52 1.96
CA ASP A 56 -10.36 33.24 1.43
C ASP A 56 -10.49 31.87 0.74
N ASN A 57 -9.42 31.37 0.11
CA ASN A 57 -9.39 30.08 -0.60
C ASN A 57 -8.24 29.15 -0.16
N THR A 58 -7.66 29.34 1.02
CA THR A 58 -6.53 28.50 1.48
C THR A 58 -6.67 28.16 2.94
N TYR A 59 -6.60 26.88 3.25
CA TYR A 59 -6.44 26.36 4.61
C TYR A 59 -5.01 25.87 4.79
N GLY A 60 -4.49 25.96 6.01
CA GLY A 60 -3.18 25.45 6.34
C GLY A 60 -3.01 25.21 7.82
N PHE A 61 -1.91 24.54 8.15
CA PHE A 61 -1.57 24.21 9.52
C PHE A 61 -0.98 25.42 10.23
N VAL A 62 -1.62 25.85 11.31
CA VAL A 62 -1.12 26.90 12.20
C VAL A 62 -0.75 26.26 13.53
N SER A 63 0.32 26.75 14.16
CA SER A 63 0.73 26.27 15.47
C SER A 63 -0.33 26.59 16.53
N VAL A 64 -0.63 25.61 17.40
CA VAL A 64 -1.55 25.80 18.54
C VAL A 64 -0.90 26.66 19.63
N VAL A 65 0.43 26.69 19.67
CA VAL A 65 1.24 27.47 20.61
C VAL A 65 2.23 28.36 19.87
N ASP A 66 2.45 29.57 20.35
CA ASP A 66 3.34 30.55 19.71
C ASP A 66 4.81 30.23 20.02
N VAL A 67 5.38 29.27 19.29
CA VAL A 67 6.78 28.79 19.37
C VAL A 67 7.23 28.20 18.03
N ASP A 68 8.54 28.14 17.82
CA ASP A 68 9.14 27.39 16.72
C ASP A 68 8.94 25.87 16.92
N LEU A 69 8.11 25.25 16.07
CA LEU A 69 7.78 23.83 16.16
C LEU A 69 8.97 22.90 15.88
N GLU A 70 9.96 23.32 15.08
CA GLU A 70 11.14 22.51 14.81
C GLU A 70 12.04 22.46 16.05
N LYS A 71 12.30 23.62 16.68
CA LYS A 71 13.05 23.70 17.94
C LYS A 71 12.31 22.99 19.08
N LEU A 72 10.98 23.14 19.15
CA LEU A 72 10.14 22.46 20.14
C LEU A 72 10.22 20.93 19.98
N ALA A 73 10.29 20.41 18.74
CA ALA A 73 10.46 18.99 18.49
C ALA A 73 11.79 18.45 19.03
N ILE A 74 12.89 19.18 18.83
CA ILE A 74 14.20 18.83 19.40
C ILE A 74 14.15 18.85 20.92
N PHE A 75 13.58 19.90 21.52
CA PHE A 75 13.39 19.97 22.97
C PHE A 75 12.58 18.78 23.50
N ALA A 76 11.46 18.43 22.84
CA ALA A 76 10.62 17.30 23.19
C ALA A 76 11.40 15.97 23.19
N ILE A 77 12.25 15.75 22.18
CA ILE A 77 13.14 14.58 22.12
C ILE A 77 14.08 14.58 23.32
N ARG A 78 14.73 15.70 23.64
CA ARG A 78 15.69 15.78 24.75
C ARG A 78 15.05 15.62 26.13
N VAL A 79 13.81 16.08 26.35
CA VAL A 79 13.07 15.88 27.62
C VAL A 79 12.42 14.50 27.75
N GLY A 80 12.54 13.65 26.73
CA GLY A 80 12.20 12.24 26.85
C GLY A 80 10.83 11.83 26.33
N VAL A 81 10.26 12.49 25.31
CA VAL A 81 9.10 11.92 24.59
C VAL A 81 9.49 10.60 23.91
N ASP A 82 8.49 9.76 23.59
CA ASP A 82 8.73 8.48 22.94
C ASP A 82 9.11 8.66 21.44
N ALA A 83 9.70 7.61 20.87
CA ALA A 83 10.28 7.65 19.53
C ALA A 83 9.23 7.82 18.43
N LYS A 84 8.03 7.24 18.61
CA LYS A 84 6.92 7.39 17.67
C LYS A 84 6.42 8.83 17.68
N ARG A 85 6.29 9.43 18.86
CA ARG A 85 5.96 10.85 18.97
C ARG A 85 7.02 11.72 18.32
N ALA A 86 8.30 11.47 18.59
CA ALA A 86 9.42 12.19 17.98
C ALA A 86 9.38 12.15 16.45
N ALA A 87 9.14 10.97 15.85
CA ALA A 87 8.99 10.82 14.40
C ALA A 87 7.83 11.66 13.87
N ASN A 88 6.69 11.70 14.57
CA ASN A 88 5.50 12.45 14.14
C ASN A 88 5.68 13.97 14.19
N ILE A 89 6.40 14.49 15.18
CA ILE A 89 6.59 15.94 15.36
C ILE A 89 7.77 16.49 14.55
N LEU A 90 8.78 15.67 14.25
CA LEU A 90 9.88 16.06 13.39
C LEU A 90 9.44 16.18 11.92
N ARG A 91 9.73 17.33 11.33
CA ARG A 91 9.35 17.69 9.96
C ARG A 91 10.49 17.68 8.97
N ARG A 92 11.74 17.71 9.43
CA ARG A 92 12.92 17.71 8.58
C ARG A 92 14.07 16.92 9.21
N SER A 93 14.94 16.41 8.35
CA SER A 93 16.22 15.83 8.73
C SER A 93 17.22 16.95 9.03
N SER A 94 18.05 16.81 10.07
CA SER A 94 19.09 17.78 10.42
C SER A 94 20.12 17.17 11.36
N GLU A 95 21.31 17.78 11.44
CA GLU A 95 22.38 17.40 12.36
C GLU A 95 21.97 17.52 13.83
N VAL A 96 21.16 18.53 14.13
CA VAL A 96 20.59 18.78 15.46
C VAL A 96 19.65 17.64 15.86
N ALA A 97 18.79 17.19 14.94
CA ALA A 97 17.89 16.05 15.17
C ALA A 97 18.66 14.74 15.33
N LEU A 98 19.69 14.52 14.53
CA LEU A 98 20.57 13.35 14.60
C LEU A 98 21.15 13.21 16.01
N LYS A 99 21.91 14.21 16.48
CA LYS A 99 22.54 14.20 17.80
C LYS A 99 21.53 14.06 18.94
N ALA A 100 20.38 14.75 18.85
CA ALA A 100 19.34 14.64 19.87
C ALA A 100 18.74 13.23 19.99
N ILE A 101 18.69 12.47 18.88
CA ILE A 101 18.21 11.09 18.86
C ILE A 101 19.32 10.13 19.33
N GLU A 102 20.56 10.35 18.92
CA GLU A 102 21.72 9.55 19.36
C GLU A 102 21.89 9.57 20.88
N GLU A 103 21.75 10.75 21.51
CA GLU A 103 21.80 10.93 22.97
C GLU A 103 20.75 10.09 23.72
N ARG A 104 19.68 9.68 23.05
CA ARG A 104 18.62 8.82 23.62
C ARG A 104 18.95 7.33 23.57
N GLY A 105 20.01 6.95 22.86
CA GLY A 105 20.52 5.58 22.77
C GLY A 105 19.88 4.74 21.67
N GLU A 106 20.52 3.60 21.39
CA GLU A 106 20.22 2.71 20.25
C GLU A 106 18.76 2.23 20.21
N THR A 107 18.19 1.84 21.35
CA THR A 107 16.80 1.38 21.43
C THR A 107 15.81 2.49 21.02
N PHE A 108 16.10 3.74 21.37
CA PHE A 108 15.26 4.86 20.97
C PHE A 108 15.41 5.13 19.46
N ALA A 109 16.65 5.15 18.96
CA ALA A 109 16.94 5.35 17.54
C ALA A 109 16.25 4.30 16.64
N MET A 110 16.32 3.02 17.00
CA MET A 110 15.64 1.95 16.24
C MET A 110 14.11 2.11 16.23
N ASN A 111 13.51 2.41 17.37
CA ASN A 111 12.07 2.67 17.45
C ASN A 111 11.67 3.94 16.67
N PHE A 112 12.57 4.93 16.61
CA PHE A 112 12.37 6.15 15.83
C PHE A 112 12.40 5.82 14.34
N ILE A 113 13.42 5.09 13.87
CA ILE A 113 13.55 4.68 12.46
C ILE A 113 12.30 3.92 12.01
N GLN A 114 11.81 2.98 12.82
CA GLN A 114 10.59 2.22 12.50
C GLN A 114 9.35 3.09 12.35
N ALA A 115 9.26 4.21 13.08
CA ALA A 115 8.15 5.16 12.98
C ALA A 115 8.36 6.24 11.90
N ALA A 116 9.61 6.60 11.63
CA ALA A 116 10.00 7.65 10.70
C ALA A 116 9.98 7.18 9.23
N CYS A 117 10.41 5.94 8.98
CA CYS A 117 10.34 5.29 7.68
C CYS A 117 8.95 4.69 7.46
N ALA A 118 8.04 5.49 6.90
CA ALA A 118 6.67 5.07 6.65
C ALA A 118 6.16 5.53 5.27
N SER A 119 5.27 4.76 4.67
CA SER A 119 4.74 5.02 3.32
C SER A 119 3.97 6.35 3.22
N ASN A 120 3.22 6.72 4.26
CA ASN A 120 2.50 8.00 4.32
C ASN A 120 3.41 9.22 4.50
N ARG A 121 4.72 9.03 4.68
CA ARG A 121 5.74 10.07 4.75
C ARG A 121 6.60 10.15 3.50
N ARG A 122 6.19 9.46 2.43
CA ARG A 122 6.79 9.55 1.10
C ARG A 122 5.86 10.31 0.16
N ILE A 123 6.45 10.99 -0.81
CA ILE A 123 5.69 11.65 -1.87
C ILE A 123 5.33 10.63 -2.95
N TRP A 124 6.26 9.71 -3.23
CA TRP A 124 6.11 8.61 -4.18
C TRP A 124 6.54 7.27 -3.57
N GLU A 125 5.97 6.16 -4.05
CA GLU A 125 6.21 4.80 -3.53
C GLU A 125 7.70 4.42 -3.43
N HIS A 126 8.53 4.93 -4.35
CA HIS A 126 9.96 4.63 -4.47
C HIS A 126 10.87 5.85 -4.20
N SER A 127 10.31 6.89 -3.58
CA SER A 127 11.04 8.11 -3.18
C SER A 127 11.52 8.04 -1.75
N LEU A 128 12.48 8.89 -1.37
CA LEU A 128 12.86 9.11 0.03
C LEU A 128 11.66 9.59 0.86
N SER A 129 11.52 9.05 2.07
CA SER A 129 10.63 9.58 3.09
C SER A 129 11.21 10.87 3.69
N VAL A 130 10.36 11.70 4.28
CA VAL A 130 10.75 13.01 4.87
C VAL A 130 11.94 12.90 5.84
N LEU A 131 12.03 11.79 6.58
CA LEU A 131 13.08 11.53 7.57
C LEU A 131 14.02 10.39 7.13
N GLY A 132 13.96 9.98 5.86
CA GLY A 132 14.71 8.84 5.36
C GLY A 132 16.22 9.05 5.50
N MET A 133 16.73 10.22 5.13
CA MET A 133 18.16 10.52 5.26
C MET A 133 18.64 10.51 6.72
N LEU A 134 17.83 11.04 7.65
CA LEU A 134 18.11 10.97 9.09
C LEU A 134 18.15 9.53 9.61
N ALA A 135 17.21 8.69 9.18
CA ALA A 135 17.20 7.28 9.53
C ALA A 135 18.45 6.54 9.02
N LEU A 136 18.91 6.84 7.80
CA LEU A 136 20.14 6.27 7.26
C LEU A 136 21.37 6.69 8.08
N LYS A 137 21.53 7.99 8.38
CA LYS A 137 22.67 8.44 9.19
C LYS A 137 22.66 7.81 10.58
N LEU A 138 21.50 7.71 11.24
CA LEU A 138 21.37 7.00 12.53
C LEU A 138 21.85 5.54 12.45
N VAL A 139 21.45 4.79 11.42
CA VAL A 139 21.87 3.38 11.27
C VAL A 139 23.39 3.27 11.07
N HIS A 140 23.99 4.19 10.31
CA HIS A 140 25.40 4.11 9.97
C HIS A 140 26.33 4.68 11.04
N GLU A 141 26.00 5.82 11.65
CA GLU A 141 26.79 6.51 12.67
C GLU A 141 26.75 5.78 14.03
N MET A 142 25.56 5.30 14.44
CA MET A 142 25.43 4.49 15.65
C MET A 142 25.73 3.00 15.42
N ASN A 143 26.07 2.60 14.18
CA ASN A 143 26.33 1.21 13.78
C ASN A 143 25.23 0.23 14.23
N LEU A 144 23.96 0.61 14.03
CA LEU A 144 22.78 -0.19 14.41
C LEU A 144 22.64 -1.42 13.51
N GLU A 145 21.85 -2.41 13.94
CA GLU A 145 21.40 -3.46 13.04
C GLU A 145 20.58 -2.88 11.89
N ILE A 146 20.65 -3.50 10.70
CA ILE A 146 19.83 -3.05 9.56
C ILE A 146 18.36 -3.26 9.92
N PRO A 147 17.53 -2.21 9.91
CA PRO A 147 16.11 -2.34 10.21
C PRO A 147 15.42 -3.35 9.29
N GLU A 148 14.70 -4.29 9.89
CA GLU A 148 13.83 -5.25 9.19
C GLU A 148 12.55 -4.57 8.67
N SER A 149 12.70 -3.54 7.83
CA SER A 149 11.61 -2.70 7.35
C SER A 149 11.76 -2.43 5.86
N VAL A 150 10.76 -2.84 5.08
CA VAL A 150 10.66 -2.52 3.65
C VAL A 150 10.71 -1.00 3.42
N GLU A 151 10.12 -0.22 4.31
CA GLU A 151 10.13 1.24 4.18
C GLU A 151 11.53 1.81 4.43
N TYR A 152 12.27 1.33 5.43
CA TYR A 152 13.68 1.73 5.59
C TYR A 152 14.50 1.35 4.34
N MET A 153 14.30 0.14 3.81
CA MET A 153 15.04 -0.31 2.63
C MET A 153 14.73 0.50 1.37
N LYS A 154 13.51 1.01 1.23
CA LYS A 154 13.17 1.98 0.17
C LYS A 154 13.93 3.28 0.32
N ASP A 155 14.09 3.79 1.55
CA ASP A 155 14.91 4.98 1.81
C ASP A 155 16.37 4.74 1.44
N TRP A 156 16.92 3.61 1.90
CA TRP A 156 18.30 3.22 1.56
C TRP A 156 18.50 3.11 0.06
N ALA A 157 17.62 2.41 -0.65
CA ALA A 157 17.71 2.23 -2.09
C ALA A 157 17.60 3.55 -2.85
N ALA A 158 16.69 4.45 -2.43
CA ALA A 158 16.54 5.77 -3.03
C ALA A 158 17.79 6.64 -2.82
N ALA A 159 18.31 6.71 -1.59
CA ALA A 159 19.54 7.44 -1.29
C ALA A 159 20.75 6.87 -2.05
N ALA A 160 20.94 5.55 -2.01
CA ALA A 160 22.01 4.86 -2.73
C ALA A 160 21.92 5.17 -4.23
N ALA A 161 20.73 5.11 -4.83
CA ALA A 161 20.57 5.40 -6.25
C ALA A 161 20.96 6.84 -6.60
N ILE A 162 20.61 7.81 -5.76
CA ILE A 162 21.00 9.22 -5.96
C ILE A 162 22.51 9.42 -5.80
N LEU A 163 23.14 8.75 -4.83
CA LEU A 163 24.56 8.94 -4.49
C LEU A 163 25.53 8.16 -5.38
N LEU A 164 25.12 6.98 -5.85
CA LEU A 164 26.00 6.04 -6.57
C LEU A 164 25.80 6.07 -8.09
N THR A 165 24.66 6.59 -8.55
CA THR A 165 24.30 6.62 -9.97
C THR A 165 23.96 8.04 -10.44
N SER A 166 23.67 8.22 -11.73
CA SER A 166 23.25 9.52 -12.27
C SER A 166 21.74 9.81 -12.10
N LYS A 167 21.08 9.16 -11.14
CA LYS A 167 19.64 9.33 -10.91
C LYS A 167 19.33 10.74 -10.41
N ARG A 168 18.21 11.30 -10.85
CA ARG A 168 17.77 12.64 -10.42
C ARG A 168 17.52 12.65 -8.92
N LYS A 169 17.92 13.74 -8.27
CA LYS A 169 17.63 14.01 -6.85
C LYS A 169 16.12 13.98 -6.59
N ASP A 170 15.77 13.38 -5.46
CA ASP A 170 14.40 13.32 -4.95
C ASP A 170 13.95 14.69 -4.42
N TYR A 171 12.65 14.88 -4.27
CA TYR A 171 12.08 16.07 -3.63
C TYR A 171 12.52 16.20 -2.16
N ASN A 172 12.59 15.07 -1.43
CA ASN A 172 13.00 15.06 -0.03
C ASN A 172 14.53 15.02 0.18
N PHE A 173 15.32 15.15 -0.89
CA PHE A 173 16.79 15.13 -0.81
C PHE A 173 17.32 16.53 -0.45
N ASP A 174 17.86 16.70 0.76
CA ASP A 174 18.51 17.94 1.21
C ASP A 174 20.02 17.84 1.08
N GLU A 175 20.63 18.62 0.18
CA GLU A 175 22.08 18.63 -0.05
C GLU A 175 22.90 19.06 1.17
N ARG A 176 22.28 19.74 2.14
CA ARG A 176 22.95 20.20 3.37
C ARG A 176 23.05 19.11 4.43
N PHE A 177 22.27 18.03 4.29
CA PHE A 177 22.25 16.93 5.25
C PHE A 177 22.16 15.61 4.49
N VAL A 178 23.32 15.07 4.13
CA VAL A 178 23.46 13.86 3.31
C VAL A 178 24.34 12.86 4.04
N ILE A 179 24.06 11.58 3.88
CA ILE A 179 24.94 10.49 4.31
C ILE A 179 26.15 10.39 3.38
N GLU A 180 27.33 10.08 3.92
CA GLU A 180 28.52 9.98 3.08
C GLU A 180 28.45 8.75 2.19
N LYS A 181 29.02 8.85 0.99
CA LYS A 181 29.01 7.76 0.01
C LYS A 181 29.69 6.51 0.57
N GLU A 182 30.79 6.70 1.28
CA GLU A 182 31.58 5.66 1.91
C GLU A 182 30.77 4.87 2.95
N GLU A 183 29.84 5.52 3.64
CA GLU A 183 28.99 4.87 4.64
C GLU A 183 27.99 3.91 3.99
N ILE A 184 27.36 4.33 2.88
CA ILE A 184 26.49 3.46 2.08
C ILE A 184 27.28 2.26 1.55
N LEU A 185 28.49 2.49 1.05
CA LEU A 185 29.34 1.44 0.49
C LEU A 185 29.80 0.43 1.57
N ARG A 186 30.11 0.90 2.79
CA ARG A 186 30.60 0.07 3.90
C ARG A 186 29.70 -1.13 4.18
N ARG A 187 28.38 -0.94 4.11
CA ARG A 187 27.38 -1.97 4.43
C ARG A 187 26.50 -2.33 3.23
N PHE A 188 27.02 -2.13 2.02
CA PHE A 188 26.25 -2.30 0.79
C PHE A 188 25.70 -3.71 0.63
N LYS A 189 26.55 -4.73 0.82
CA LYS A 189 26.16 -6.14 0.68
C LYS A 189 25.10 -6.53 1.70
N GLU A 190 25.26 -6.13 2.95
CA GLU A 190 24.30 -6.40 4.02
C GLU A 190 22.91 -5.83 3.68
N HIS A 191 22.84 -4.62 3.12
CA HIS A 191 21.59 -4.01 2.70
C HIS A 191 20.95 -4.71 1.49
N ILE A 192 21.75 -5.19 0.52
CA ILE A 192 21.20 -5.99 -0.59
C ILE A 192 20.60 -7.30 -0.08
N GLU A 193 21.32 -8.02 0.79
CA GLU A 193 20.82 -9.28 1.38
C GLU A 193 19.54 -9.06 2.20
N ALA A 194 19.53 -8.04 3.07
CA ALA A 194 18.36 -7.68 3.86
C ALA A 194 17.17 -7.24 2.98
N GLY A 195 17.43 -6.44 1.94
CA GLY A 195 16.39 -5.95 1.04
C GLY A 195 15.73 -7.06 0.22
N VAL A 196 16.51 -8.03 -0.25
CA VAL A 196 15.96 -9.21 -0.91
C VAL A 196 15.15 -10.03 0.09
N ALA A 197 15.68 -10.32 1.29
CA ALA A 197 14.96 -11.11 2.30
C ALA A 197 13.64 -10.48 2.75
N LEU A 198 13.56 -9.15 2.79
CA LEU A 198 12.35 -8.39 3.11
C LEU A 198 11.37 -8.27 1.93
N ASN A 199 11.71 -8.82 0.76
CA ASN A 199 10.92 -8.72 -0.47
C ASN A 199 10.66 -7.25 -0.88
N VAL A 200 11.71 -6.42 -0.80
CA VAL A 200 11.66 -5.03 -1.26
C VAL A 200 11.29 -5.01 -2.75
N PRO A 201 10.36 -4.13 -3.19
CA PRO A 201 9.95 -4.08 -4.59
C PRO A 201 11.13 -3.87 -5.54
N ALA A 202 11.31 -4.80 -6.47
CA ALA A 202 12.36 -4.72 -7.48
C ALA A 202 12.06 -3.65 -8.52
N THR A 203 10.79 -3.25 -8.70
CA THR A 203 10.39 -2.19 -9.64
C THR A 203 10.88 -0.78 -9.27
N GLY A 204 11.45 -0.61 -8.08
CA GLY A 204 12.01 0.65 -7.60
C GLY A 204 13.53 0.75 -7.79
N PRO A 205 14.20 1.72 -7.13
CA PRO A 205 15.65 1.91 -7.19
C PRO A 205 16.47 0.71 -6.66
N PHE A 206 15.83 -0.24 -5.99
CA PHE A 206 16.53 -1.37 -5.37
C PHE A 206 17.21 -2.28 -6.40
N SER A 207 16.54 -2.59 -7.51
CA SER A 207 17.12 -3.40 -8.60
C SER A 207 18.27 -2.68 -9.30
N ASP A 208 18.10 -1.37 -9.60
CA ASP A 208 19.15 -0.51 -10.15
C ASP A 208 20.42 -0.59 -9.31
N ILE A 209 20.28 -0.53 -7.99
CA ILE A 209 21.41 -0.58 -7.07
C ILE A 209 22.04 -1.97 -6.98
N LEU A 210 21.25 -3.04 -6.99
CA LEU A 210 21.79 -4.40 -7.07
C LEU A 210 22.65 -4.58 -8.32
N ILE A 211 22.14 -4.16 -9.50
CA ILE A 211 22.88 -4.21 -10.77
C ILE A 211 24.16 -3.39 -10.67
N TRP A 212 24.07 -2.16 -10.17
CA TRP A 212 25.23 -1.27 -10.00
C TRP A 212 26.30 -1.90 -9.10
N GLY A 213 25.89 -2.58 -8.01
CA GLY A 213 26.79 -3.27 -7.09
C GLY A 213 27.60 -4.38 -7.77
N VAL A 214 26.98 -5.13 -8.69
CA VAL A 214 27.69 -6.15 -9.49
C VAL A 214 28.66 -5.50 -10.47
N GLN A 215 28.21 -4.48 -11.20
CA GLN A 215 29.03 -3.77 -12.19
C GLN A 215 30.27 -3.08 -11.58
N ASN A 216 30.20 -2.72 -10.29
CA ASN A 216 31.29 -2.09 -9.55
C ASN A 216 32.05 -3.06 -8.62
N ASN A 217 31.86 -4.37 -8.79
CA ASN A 217 32.55 -5.42 -8.02
C ASN A 217 32.34 -5.34 -6.48
N LEU A 218 31.22 -4.78 -6.03
CA LEU A 218 30.84 -4.80 -4.61
C LEU A 218 30.14 -6.10 -4.23
N ILE A 219 29.51 -6.75 -5.21
CA ILE A 219 28.87 -8.05 -5.05
C ILE A 219 29.36 -8.93 -6.19
N ALA A 220 29.84 -10.14 -5.86
CA ALA A 220 30.21 -11.13 -6.86
C ALA A 220 28.96 -11.55 -7.66
N LYS A 221 29.12 -11.75 -8.97
CA LYS A 221 28.02 -12.15 -9.86
C LYS A 221 27.25 -13.37 -9.32
N ASP A 222 27.96 -14.39 -8.86
CA ASP A 222 27.34 -15.63 -8.34
C ASP A 222 26.47 -15.37 -7.11
N THR A 223 26.97 -14.56 -6.16
CA THR A 223 26.20 -14.14 -4.99
C THR A 223 24.97 -13.32 -5.39
N ALA A 224 25.12 -12.40 -6.34
CA ALA A 224 23.98 -11.62 -6.83
C ALA A 224 22.93 -12.51 -7.53
N MET A 225 23.36 -13.51 -8.31
CA MET A 225 22.45 -14.48 -8.92
C MET A 225 21.67 -15.27 -7.87
N GLU A 226 22.32 -15.76 -6.81
CA GLU A 226 21.62 -16.44 -5.71
C GLU A 226 20.57 -15.56 -5.05
N GLN A 227 20.91 -14.31 -4.76
CA GLN A 227 19.98 -13.33 -4.21
C GLN A 227 18.80 -13.06 -5.16
N VAL A 228 19.05 -12.91 -6.46
CA VAL A 228 17.99 -12.64 -7.44
C VAL A 228 17.08 -13.85 -7.64
N PHE A 229 17.60 -15.07 -7.67
CA PHE A 229 16.76 -16.28 -7.71
C PHE A 229 15.94 -16.47 -6.44
N TYR A 230 16.52 -16.16 -5.27
CA TYR A 230 15.77 -16.13 -4.03
C TYR A 230 14.65 -15.08 -4.08
N GLY A 231 14.96 -13.86 -4.53
CA GLY A 231 13.99 -12.79 -4.77
C GLY A 231 12.87 -13.19 -5.73
N LEU A 232 13.18 -13.86 -6.84
CA LEU A 232 12.19 -14.42 -7.79
C LEU A 232 11.22 -15.39 -7.11
N SER A 233 11.71 -16.21 -6.18
CA SER A 233 10.91 -17.23 -5.50
C SER A 233 9.93 -16.67 -4.47
N ILE A 234 10.29 -15.55 -3.80
CA ILE A 234 9.47 -14.94 -2.75
C ILE A 234 8.64 -13.74 -3.24
N ALA A 235 9.01 -13.16 -4.38
CA ALA A 235 8.30 -12.06 -4.99
C ALA A 235 6.83 -12.41 -5.14
N GLN A 236 5.95 -11.47 -4.77
CA GLN A 236 4.49 -11.68 -4.84
C GLN A 236 3.90 -11.12 -6.13
N ARG A 237 4.43 -9.98 -6.61
CA ARG A 237 3.90 -9.28 -7.78
C ARG A 237 4.61 -9.73 -9.06
N PRO A 238 3.86 -9.95 -10.16
CA PRO A 238 4.45 -10.23 -11.48
C PRO A 238 5.42 -9.15 -11.96
N GLY A 239 5.18 -7.89 -11.56
CA GLY A 239 6.06 -6.76 -11.89
C GLY A 239 7.46 -6.90 -11.28
N ASP A 240 7.55 -7.34 -10.02
CA ASP A 240 8.82 -7.56 -9.34
C ASP A 240 9.58 -8.75 -9.95
N ARG A 241 8.88 -9.85 -10.26
CA ARG A 241 9.49 -11.00 -10.95
C ARG A 241 10.02 -10.64 -12.32
N LYS A 242 9.27 -9.86 -13.10
CA LYS A 242 9.73 -9.32 -14.39
C LYS A 242 11.02 -8.51 -14.21
N GLU A 243 11.09 -7.66 -13.20
CA GLU A 243 12.27 -6.83 -12.96
C GLU A 243 13.47 -7.66 -12.49
N TYR A 244 13.27 -8.68 -11.66
CA TYR A 244 14.34 -9.62 -11.32
C TYR A 244 14.88 -10.39 -12.54
N VAL A 245 14.04 -10.77 -13.50
CA VAL A 245 14.53 -11.33 -14.78
C VAL A 245 15.38 -10.30 -15.52
N ASN A 246 14.98 -9.02 -15.55
CA ASN A 246 15.79 -7.94 -16.13
C ASN A 246 17.13 -7.76 -15.39
N VAL A 247 17.16 -7.88 -14.07
CA VAL A 247 18.40 -7.87 -13.28
C VAL A 247 19.32 -9.01 -13.73
N LEU A 248 18.81 -10.24 -13.88
CA LEU A 248 19.61 -11.38 -14.35
C LEU A 248 20.23 -11.11 -15.72
N GLU A 249 19.49 -10.51 -16.66
CA GLU A 249 20.01 -10.10 -17.96
C GLU A 249 21.14 -9.08 -17.83
N GLN A 250 20.95 -8.04 -17.01
CA GLN A 250 21.93 -6.97 -16.86
C GLN A 250 23.21 -7.38 -16.12
N ILE A 251 23.14 -8.37 -15.23
CA ILE A 251 24.32 -8.96 -14.60
C ILE A 251 24.96 -10.07 -15.46
N GLY A 252 24.39 -10.35 -16.64
CA GLY A 252 24.96 -11.25 -17.64
C GLY A 252 24.73 -12.74 -17.35
N ILE A 253 23.51 -13.14 -16.98
CA ILE A 253 23.16 -14.56 -16.86
C ILE A 253 23.37 -15.29 -18.19
N THR A 254 23.99 -16.46 -18.11
CA THR A 254 24.26 -17.34 -19.24
C THR A 254 23.27 -18.50 -19.28
N ASP A 255 23.15 -19.13 -20.45
CA ASP A 255 22.28 -20.28 -20.60
C ASP A 255 22.75 -21.50 -19.79
N GLU A 256 24.06 -21.67 -19.56
CA GLU A 256 24.58 -22.72 -18.67
C GLU A 256 24.20 -22.49 -17.21
N GLU A 257 24.22 -21.24 -16.74
CA GLU A 257 23.76 -20.89 -15.40
C GLU A 257 22.26 -21.17 -15.23
N ILE A 258 21.45 -20.94 -16.27
CA ILE A 258 20.02 -21.31 -16.28
C ILE A 258 19.84 -22.81 -16.21
N LYS A 259 20.59 -23.59 -17.01
CA LYS A 259 20.53 -25.06 -17.01
C LYS A 259 20.90 -25.65 -15.65
N SER A 260 21.88 -25.07 -14.96
CA SER A 260 22.28 -25.53 -13.62
C SER A 260 21.20 -25.33 -12.55
N ARG A 261 20.12 -24.58 -12.85
CA ARG A 261 19.07 -24.16 -11.91
C ARG A 261 17.67 -24.64 -12.29
N VAL A 262 17.58 -25.72 -13.07
CA VAL A 262 16.31 -26.33 -13.52
C VAL A 262 15.30 -26.47 -12.38
N GLU A 263 15.70 -27.05 -11.24
CA GLU A 263 14.83 -27.29 -10.09
C GLU A 263 14.24 -26.00 -9.51
N THR A 264 15.03 -24.93 -9.45
CA THR A 264 14.60 -23.61 -8.95
C THR A 264 13.66 -22.91 -9.93
N ILE A 265 13.84 -23.14 -11.24
CA ILE A 265 13.11 -22.43 -12.29
C ILE A 265 11.76 -23.08 -12.59
N ILE A 266 11.61 -24.40 -12.45
CA ILE A 266 10.37 -25.12 -12.72
C ILE A 266 9.14 -24.48 -12.05
N PRO A 267 9.16 -24.18 -10.73
CA PRO A 267 8.03 -23.50 -10.07
C PRO A 267 7.71 -22.13 -10.67
N LEU A 268 8.73 -21.39 -11.13
CA LEU A 268 8.56 -20.07 -11.75
C LEU A 268 7.86 -20.17 -13.11
N LEU A 269 8.16 -21.20 -13.91
CA LEU A 269 7.48 -21.45 -15.18
C LEU A 269 5.97 -21.68 -14.98
N GLY A 270 5.60 -22.37 -13.89
CA GLY A 270 4.21 -22.65 -13.52
C GLY A 270 3.35 -21.41 -13.25
N LEU A 271 3.98 -20.24 -13.01
CA LEU A 271 3.25 -18.98 -12.80
C LEU A 271 2.61 -18.44 -14.10
N GLY A 272 3.04 -18.91 -15.27
CA GLY A 272 2.47 -18.49 -16.55
C GLY A 272 2.88 -17.08 -16.99
N GLU A 273 3.89 -16.50 -16.37
CA GLU A 273 4.31 -15.11 -16.59
C GLU A 273 5.21 -14.97 -17.82
N THR A 274 4.87 -14.01 -18.68
CA THR A 274 5.53 -13.80 -19.97
C THR A 274 7.05 -13.63 -19.84
N ALA A 275 7.53 -12.79 -18.91
CA ALA A 275 8.96 -12.49 -18.77
C ALA A 275 9.78 -13.73 -18.37
N ILE A 276 9.24 -14.55 -17.47
CA ILE A 276 9.86 -15.79 -16.99
C ILE A 276 9.88 -16.84 -18.11
N LEU A 277 8.73 -17.08 -18.73
CA LEU A 277 8.60 -18.07 -19.79
C LEU A 277 9.42 -17.70 -21.03
N GLU A 278 9.45 -16.42 -21.41
CA GLU A 278 10.20 -15.95 -22.58
C GLU A 278 11.70 -16.13 -22.40
N ARG A 279 12.22 -15.95 -21.17
CA ARG A 279 13.67 -16.09 -20.91
C ARG A 279 14.11 -17.53 -20.65
N PHE A 280 13.40 -18.26 -19.80
CA PHE A 280 13.88 -19.55 -19.31
C PHE A 280 13.36 -20.74 -20.10
N ALA A 281 12.11 -20.71 -20.58
CA ALA A 281 11.51 -21.89 -21.21
C ALA A 281 12.30 -22.37 -22.45
N PRO A 282 12.73 -21.50 -23.39
CA PRO A 282 13.49 -21.95 -24.56
C PRO A 282 14.80 -22.65 -24.19
N VAL A 283 15.56 -22.07 -23.25
CA VAL A 283 16.85 -22.62 -22.83
C VAL A 283 16.66 -24.00 -22.21
N LEU A 284 15.71 -24.11 -21.28
CA LEU A 284 15.47 -25.37 -20.58
C LEU A 284 14.89 -26.42 -21.51
N ILE A 285 13.86 -26.09 -22.29
CA ILE A 285 13.26 -27.01 -23.26
C ILE A 285 14.32 -27.49 -24.24
N GLU A 286 15.21 -26.64 -24.77
CA GLU A 286 16.16 -27.07 -25.82
C GLU A 286 17.32 -27.92 -25.28
N SER A 287 17.59 -27.94 -23.97
CA SER A 287 18.85 -28.49 -23.44
C SER A 287 18.77 -29.48 -22.27
N VAL A 288 17.65 -29.56 -21.55
CA VAL A 288 17.51 -30.49 -20.43
C VAL A 288 17.46 -31.96 -20.87
N THR A 289 17.76 -32.86 -19.93
CA THR A 289 17.57 -34.31 -20.10
C THR A 289 16.08 -34.66 -20.19
N GLU A 290 15.78 -35.87 -20.67
CA GLU A 290 14.39 -36.33 -20.81
C GLU A 290 13.64 -36.35 -19.47
N ASP A 291 14.33 -36.69 -18.37
CA ASP A 291 13.78 -36.73 -17.01
C ASP A 291 13.08 -35.43 -16.58
N TRP A 292 13.61 -34.28 -17.03
CA TRP A 292 13.06 -32.97 -16.70
C TRP A 292 12.09 -32.43 -17.74
N LEU A 293 12.15 -32.94 -18.96
CA LEU A 293 11.44 -32.37 -20.11
C LEU A 293 9.93 -32.35 -19.88
N TYR A 294 9.35 -33.46 -19.42
CA TYR A 294 7.92 -33.53 -19.14
C TYR A 294 7.47 -32.51 -18.10
N THR A 295 8.15 -32.44 -16.96
CA THR A 295 7.84 -31.50 -15.88
C THR A 295 7.93 -30.04 -16.33
N ILE A 296 8.95 -29.71 -17.13
CA ILE A 296 9.11 -28.36 -17.69
C ILE A 296 7.97 -28.02 -18.65
N LEU A 297 7.60 -28.93 -19.55
CA LEU A 297 6.54 -28.71 -20.52
C LEU A 297 5.17 -28.56 -19.85
N ILE A 298 4.86 -29.38 -18.85
CA ILE A 298 3.64 -29.24 -18.03
C ILE A 298 3.62 -27.89 -17.31
N SER A 299 4.74 -27.46 -16.72
CA SER A 299 4.83 -26.16 -16.04
C SER A 299 4.59 -24.99 -17.01
N CYS A 300 5.10 -25.11 -18.24
CA CYS A 300 4.90 -24.14 -19.32
C CYS A 300 3.45 -24.06 -19.84
N SER A 301 2.59 -25.07 -19.58
CA SER A 301 1.20 -25.08 -20.02
C SER A 301 0.35 -23.96 -19.39
N SER A 302 0.82 -23.36 -18.30
CA SER A 302 0.24 -22.18 -17.66
C SER A 302 0.26 -20.91 -18.55
N ALA A 303 1.01 -20.94 -19.66
CA ALA A 303 1.14 -19.82 -20.59
C ALA A 303 -0.20 -19.42 -21.23
N LYS A 304 -0.68 -18.21 -20.93
CA LYS A 304 -1.91 -17.65 -21.52
C LYS A 304 -1.68 -16.94 -22.86
N VAL A 305 -0.48 -16.38 -23.05
CA VAL A 305 -0.18 -15.50 -24.19
C VAL A 305 0.17 -16.31 -25.43
N LYS A 306 -0.53 -16.06 -26.55
CA LYS A 306 -0.33 -16.76 -27.84
C LYS A 306 1.12 -16.76 -28.32
N LYS A 307 1.82 -15.63 -28.17
CA LYS A 307 3.25 -15.50 -28.52
C LYS A 307 4.10 -16.53 -27.75
N ILE A 308 3.82 -16.71 -26.47
CA ILE A 308 4.58 -17.59 -25.57
C ILE A 308 4.26 -19.06 -25.84
N LYS A 309 2.98 -19.42 -26.02
CA LYS A 309 2.59 -20.78 -26.44
C LYS A 309 3.34 -21.20 -27.73
N LYS A 310 3.39 -20.30 -28.73
CA LYS A 310 4.14 -20.55 -29.97
C LYS A 310 5.65 -20.67 -29.74
N LEU A 311 6.22 -19.87 -28.83
CA LEU A 311 7.63 -19.94 -28.48
C LEU A 311 7.97 -21.31 -27.89
N ILE A 312 7.18 -21.77 -26.91
CA ILE A 312 7.33 -23.10 -26.27
C ILE A 312 7.31 -24.21 -27.33
N LEU A 313 6.28 -24.26 -28.17
CA LEU A 313 6.16 -25.31 -29.21
C LEU A 313 7.31 -25.26 -30.23
N LYS A 314 7.79 -24.06 -30.58
CA LYS A 314 8.96 -23.91 -31.46
C LYS A 314 10.25 -24.41 -30.82
N SER A 315 10.45 -24.19 -29.53
CA SER A 315 11.60 -24.73 -28.81
C SER A 315 11.55 -26.25 -28.72
N VAL A 316 10.36 -26.84 -28.53
CA VAL A 316 10.18 -28.30 -28.56
C VAL A 316 10.56 -28.89 -29.93
N LEU A 317 10.18 -28.23 -31.03
CA LEU A 317 10.51 -28.68 -32.39
C LEU A 317 12.00 -28.70 -32.73
N LYS A 318 12.84 -28.00 -31.96
CA LYS A 318 14.30 -28.01 -32.15
C LYS A 318 14.97 -29.19 -31.46
N ARG A 319 14.26 -29.91 -30.59
CA ARG A 319 14.80 -31.10 -29.91
C ARG A 319 14.72 -32.34 -30.79
N GLU A 320 15.58 -33.29 -30.45
CA GLU A 320 15.42 -34.67 -30.89
C GLU A 320 14.18 -35.30 -30.23
N LYS A 321 13.68 -36.36 -30.86
CA LYS A 321 12.53 -37.13 -30.38
C LYS A 321 12.87 -37.81 -29.04
N PRO A 322 12.06 -37.66 -27.98
CA PRO A 322 12.26 -38.36 -26.72
C PRO A 322 12.14 -39.88 -26.85
N GLU A 323 12.72 -40.66 -25.93
CA GLU A 323 12.53 -42.12 -25.88
C GLU A 323 11.08 -42.48 -25.52
N SER A 324 10.53 -41.84 -24.49
CA SER A 324 9.18 -42.09 -23.95
C SER A 324 8.14 -41.09 -24.44
N VAL A 325 7.93 -41.02 -25.77
CA VAL A 325 7.05 -40.01 -26.38
C VAL A 325 5.59 -40.07 -25.89
N LYS A 326 5.09 -41.25 -25.51
CA LYS A 326 3.70 -41.44 -25.10
C LYS A 326 3.30 -40.61 -23.88
N GLU A 327 4.24 -40.29 -23.00
CA GLU A 327 3.98 -39.48 -21.80
C GLU A 327 3.54 -38.05 -22.14
N PHE A 328 3.90 -37.55 -23.33
CA PHE A 328 3.59 -36.20 -23.80
C PHE A 328 2.24 -36.09 -24.52
N GLU A 329 1.48 -37.18 -24.66
CA GLU A 329 0.21 -37.23 -25.38
C GLU A 329 -0.83 -36.25 -24.82
N ASP A 330 -1.05 -36.27 -23.50
CA ASP A 330 -2.00 -35.39 -22.82
C ASP A 330 -1.59 -33.91 -22.97
N TRP A 331 -0.30 -33.63 -22.82
CA TRP A 331 0.26 -32.29 -22.96
C TRP A 331 0.08 -31.75 -24.38
N LEU A 332 0.32 -32.58 -25.40
CA LEU A 332 0.19 -32.15 -26.79
C LEU A 332 -1.28 -32.04 -27.22
N THR A 333 -2.15 -32.88 -26.67
CA THR A 333 -3.62 -32.82 -26.87
C THR A 333 -4.18 -31.46 -26.46
N PHE A 334 -3.74 -30.92 -25.32
CA PHE A 334 -4.12 -29.58 -24.87
C PHE A 334 -3.84 -28.50 -25.93
N TYR A 335 -2.69 -28.53 -26.61
CA TYR A 335 -2.38 -27.56 -27.67
C TYR A 335 -3.05 -27.86 -29.02
N LYS A 336 -3.42 -29.12 -29.28
CA LYS A 336 -4.22 -29.50 -30.47
C LYS A 336 -5.67 -29.01 -30.39
N GLN A 337 -6.15 -28.72 -29.18
CA GLN A 337 -7.48 -28.17 -28.91
C GLN A 337 -7.49 -26.63 -28.77
N ASP A 338 -6.36 -25.95 -28.99
CA ASP A 338 -6.29 -24.48 -28.90
C ASP A 338 -7.12 -23.81 -30.01
N GLU A 339 -7.81 -22.72 -29.68
CA GLU A 339 -8.60 -21.93 -30.63
C GLU A 339 -7.75 -21.35 -31.78
N ASP A 340 -6.47 -21.09 -31.53
CA ASP A 340 -5.55 -20.53 -32.52
C ASP A 340 -5.01 -21.62 -33.46
N LYS A 341 -5.51 -21.61 -34.71
CA LYS A 341 -5.09 -22.56 -35.77
C LYS A 341 -3.58 -22.64 -35.97
N SER A 342 -2.82 -21.57 -35.71
CA SER A 342 -1.37 -21.61 -35.86
C SER A 342 -0.66 -22.30 -34.70
N ILE A 343 -1.26 -22.33 -33.50
CA ILE A 343 -0.81 -23.15 -32.37
C ILE A 343 -1.11 -24.62 -32.65
N VAL A 344 -2.33 -24.94 -33.10
CA VAL A 344 -2.73 -26.30 -33.52
C VAL A 344 -1.79 -26.85 -34.60
N LYS A 345 -1.42 -26.02 -35.59
CA LYS A 345 -0.46 -26.41 -36.64
C LYS A 345 0.92 -26.74 -36.09
N LEU A 346 1.41 -25.99 -35.10
CA LEU A 346 2.70 -26.27 -34.46
C LEU A 346 2.63 -27.57 -33.64
N ALA A 347 1.54 -27.78 -32.89
CA ALA A 347 1.32 -29.03 -32.15
C ALA A 347 1.28 -30.25 -33.09
N GLY A 348 0.55 -30.16 -34.21
CA GLY A 348 0.54 -31.23 -35.23
C GLY A 348 1.88 -31.44 -35.94
N SER A 349 2.78 -30.44 -35.92
CA SER A 349 4.14 -30.62 -36.43
C SER A 349 5.00 -31.41 -35.44
N ILE A 350 4.81 -31.21 -34.13
CA ILE A 350 5.47 -31.98 -33.07
C ILE A 350 4.97 -33.42 -33.09
N GLU A 351 3.65 -33.63 -33.20
CA GLU A 351 3.03 -34.96 -33.32
C GLU A 351 3.69 -35.79 -34.43
N LYS A 352 3.87 -35.18 -35.61
CA LYS A 352 4.56 -35.80 -36.76
C LYS A 352 6.05 -36.03 -36.49
N ALA A 353 6.74 -35.04 -35.93
CA ALA A 353 8.18 -35.14 -35.65
C ALA A 353 8.50 -36.23 -34.63
N TRP A 354 7.61 -36.43 -33.65
CA TRP A 354 7.79 -37.43 -32.60
C TRP A 354 7.12 -38.77 -32.90
N GLY A 355 6.27 -38.82 -33.94
CA GLY A 355 5.56 -40.04 -34.35
C GLY A 355 4.47 -40.46 -33.37
N LEU A 356 3.73 -39.48 -32.82
CA LEU A 356 2.52 -39.71 -32.03
C LEU A 356 1.30 -39.80 -32.96
N GLU A 357 0.34 -40.64 -32.58
CA GLU A 357 -0.99 -40.66 -33.18
C GLU A 357 -2.00 -40.22 -32.13
N ILE A 358 -2.31 -38.93 -32.08
CA ILE A 358 -3.28 -38.38 -31.12
C ILE A 358 -4.64 -38.35 -31.79
N VAL A 359 -5.52 -39.25 -31.37
CA VAL A 359 -6.93 -39.26 -31.78
C VAL A 359 -7.60 -38.03 -31.21
N GLN A 360 -7.91 -37.06 -32.05
CA GLN A 360 -8.78 -35.95 -31.66
C GLN A 360 -10.19 -36.49 -31.47
N GLU A 361 -10.67 -36.51 -30.24
CA GLU A 361 -12.11 -36.58 -30.02
C GLU A 361 -12.74 -35.30 -30.58
N ASP A 362 -13.65 -35.47 -31.53
CA ASP A 362 -14.49 -34.41 -32.07
C ASP A 362 -15.46 -33.99 -30.97
N ILE A 363 -14.96 -33.20 -30.01
CA ILE A 363 -15.80 -32.53 -29.03
C ILE A 363 -16.57 -31.48 -29.82
N LYS A 364 -17.72 -31.88 -30.37
CA LYS A 364 -18.72 -30.94 -30.85
C LYS A 364 -19.03 -30.05 -29.66
N GLU A 365 -18.55 -28.81 -29.71
CA GLU A 365 -19.02 -27.77 -28.80
C GLU A 365 -20.55 -27.77 -28.90
N GLU A 366 -21.21 -28.29 -27.87
CA GLU A 366 -22.60 -27.91 -27.65
C GLU A 366 -22.60 -26.40 -27.60
N VAL A 367 -23.38 -25.77 -28.48
CA VAL A 367 -23.53 -24.33 -28.56
C VAL A 367 -24.02 -23.82 -27.21
N GLN A 368 -23.08 -23.45 -26.33
CA GLN A 368 -23.38 -22.83 -25.05
C GLN A 368 -23.55 -21.34 -25.30
N GLY A 369 -24.81 -20.97 -25.52
CA GLY A 369 -25.20 -19.59 -25.77
C GLY A 369 -26.19 -19.49 -26.90
N LEU A 370 -27.40 -20.03 -26.71
CA LEU A 370 -28.54 -19.35 -27.31
C LEU A 370 -28.52 -17.95 -26.69
N TRP A 371 -28.13 -16.96 -27.47
CA TRP A 371 -28.42 -15.56 -27.20
C TRP A 371 -29.90 -15.50 -26.81
N ARG A 372 -30.18 -15.46 -25.51
CA ARG A 372 -31.51 -15.15 -25.02
C ARG A 372 -31.69 -13.69 -25.36
N GLU A 373 -32.85 -13.33 -25.90
CA GLU A 373 -33.17 -11.92 -26.10
C GLU A 373 -32.81 -11.16 -24.83
N THR A 374 -32.07 -10.06 -25.01
CA THR A 374 -31.74 -9.16 -23.92
C THR A 374 -33.03 -8.93 -23.13
N PRO A 375 -33.08 -9.28 -21.83
CA PRO A 375 -34.24 -8.95 -21.02
C PRO A 375 -34.52 -7.47 -21.24
N LYS A 376 -35.79 -7.07 -21.38
CA LYS A 376 -36.12 -5.65 -21.53
C LYS A 376 -35.36 -4.89 -20.45
N LEU A 377 -34.47 -3.99 -20.88
CA LEU A 377 -33.72 -3.14 -19.97
C LEU A 377 -34.76 -2.50 -19.05
N TRP A 378 -34.56 -2.64 -17.74
CA TRP A 378 -35.37 -1.88 -16.82
C TRP A 378 -35.14 -0.40 -17.13
N GLU A 379 -36.19 0.27 -17.61
CA GLU A 379 -36.19 1.72 -17.72
C GLU A 379 -36.22 2.28 -16.30
N VAL A 380 -35.07 2.74 -15.83
CA VAL A 380 -34.97 3.45 -14.56
C VAL A 380 -35.84 4.71 -14.68
N PRO A 381 -36.94 4.83 -13.91
CA PRO A 381 -37.78 6.01 -13.97
C PRO A 381 -36.94 7.24 -13.64
N ARG A 382 -37.16 8.33 -14.38
CA ARG A 382 -36.50 9.60 -14.07
C ARG A 382 -36.86 10.00 -12.63
N PHE A 383 -35.86 10.37 -11.85
CA PHE A 383 -36.11 10.88 -10.51
C PHE A 383 -36.80 12.24 -10.63
N GLU A 384 -38.00 12.34 -10.08
CA GLU A 384 -38.80 13.55 -10.03
C GLU A 384 -39.14 13.83 -8.57
N LEU A 385 -38.82 15.03 -8.07
CA LEU A 385 -39.17 15.44 -6.70
C LEU A 385 -40.69 15.49 -6.50
N GLY A 386 -41.45 15.85 -7.54
CA GLY A 386 -42.87 16.20 -7.43
C GLY A 386 -43.06 17.65 -6.95
N GLU A 387 -44.27 17.97 -6.52
CA GLU A 387 -44.61 19.27 -5.94
C GLU A 387 -43.87 19.49 -4.60
N ILE A 388 -43.16 20.61 -4.48
CA ILE A 388 -42.39 20.95 -3.29
C ILE A 388 -43.30 21.74 -2.35
N SER A 389 -43.77 21.10 -1.27
CA SER A 389 -44.52 21.76 -0.21
C SER A 389 -44.27 21.13 1.16
N SER A 390 -44.56 21.91 2.20
CA SER A 390 -44.44 21.49 3.60
C SER A 390 -45.46 20.43 3.98
N GLU A 391 -46.66 20.44 3.37
CA GLU A 391 -47.62 19.34 3.51
C GLU A 391 -47.06 18.07 2.87
N ARG A 392 -46.47 18.18 1.68
CA ARG A 392 -45.93 17.01 0.97
C ARG A 392 -44.75 16.39 1.69
N LEU A 393 -43.87 17.20 2.28
CA LEU A 393 -42.80 16.73 3.14
C LEU A 393 -43.34 15.97 4.36
N THR A 394 -44.42 16.47 4.98
CA THR A 394 -45.08 15.83 6.13
C THR A 394 -45.71 14.49 5.75
N ASP A 395 -46.34 14.39 4.57
CA ASP A 395 -46.89 13.14 4.05
C ASP A 395 -45.79 12.09 3.83
N LEU A 396 -44.66 12.49 3.23
CA LEU A 396 -43.52 11.61 3.00
C LEU A 396 -42.96 11.07 4.33
N VAL A 397 -42.84 11.92 5.35
CA VAL A 397 -42.43 11.51 6.71
C VAL A 397 -43.41 10.51 7.31
N SER A 398 -44.71 10.75 7.17
CA SER A 398 -45.76 9.87 7.70
C SER A 398 -45.68 8.47 7.08
N ASP A 399 -45.51 8.40 5.76
CA ASP A 399 -45.44 7.13 5.05
C ASP A 399 -44.12 6.39 5.29
N ILE A 400 -43.01 7.09 5.48
CA ILE A 400 -41.74 6.48 5.90
C ILE A 400 -41.84 5.95 7.34
N SER A 401 -42.43 6.73 8.25
CA SER A 401 -42.60 6.34 9.66
C SER A 401 -43.49 5.11 9.87
N LYS A 402 -44.38 4.81 8.92
CA LYS A 402 -45.22 3.58 8.94
C LYS A 402 -44.46 2.32 8.53
N ARG A 403 -43.26 2.44 7.94
CA ARG A 403 -42.49 1.29 7.46
C ARG A 403 -41.88 0.55 8.64
N LYS A 404 -41.94 -0.79 8.61
CA LYS A 404 -41.31 -1.64 9.64
C LYS A 404 -39.78 -1.65 9.53
N ASP A 405 -39.25 -1.47 8.32
CA ASP A 405 -37.83 -1.48 8.02
C ASP A 405 -37.38 -0.17 7.37
N TYR A 406 -36.16 0.25 7.68
CA TYR A 406 -35.50 1.37 7.01
C TYR A 406 -34.98 0.91 5.64
N ILE A 407 -35.55 1.45 4.57
CA ILE A 407 -35.20 1.10 3.19
C ILE A 407 -34.83 2.39 2.45
N ALA A 408 -33.59 2.46 1.96
CA ALA A 408 -33.11 3.54 1.10
C ALA A 408 -33.59 3.33 -0.34
N ASP A 409 -34.88 3.61 -0.59
CA ASP A 409 -35.52 3.51 -1.90
C ASP A 409 -35.75 4.89 -2.53
N LEU A 410 -36.31 4.93 -3.75
CA LEU A 410 -36.65 6.18 -4.45
C LEU A 410 -37.58 7.10 -3.64
N PHE A 411 -38.41 6.53 -2.76
CA PHE A 411 -39.32 7.30 -1.91
C PHE A 411 -38.55 8.00 -0.79
N PHE A 412 -37.59 7.29 -0.19
CA PHE A 412 -36.67 7.86 0.79
C PHE A 412 -35.78 8.96 0.19
N GLU A 413 -35.24 8.75 -1.02
CA GLU A 413 -34.46 9.76 -1.73
C GLU A 413 -35.29 11.02 -2.05
N ARG A 414 -36.57 10.87 -2.44
CA ARG A 414 -37.48 12.01 -2.63
C ARG A 414 -37.70 12.79 -1.34
N PHE A 415 -37.87 12.09 -0.23
CA PHE A 415 -37.98 12.71 1.09
C PHE A 415 -36.73 13.52 1.46
N ILE A 416 -35.53 12.95 1.33
CA ILE A 416 -34.26 13.65 1.63
C ILE A 416 -34.08 14.87 0.72
N ALA A 417 -34.33 14.71 -0.59
CA ALA A 417 -34.20 15.80 -1.55
C ALA A 417 -35.18 16.96 -1.25
N MET A 418 -36.42 16.65 -0.89
CA MET A 418 -37.44 17.64 -0.55
C MET A 418 -37.13 18.34 0.78
N ALA A 419 -36.72 17.58 1.81
CA ALA A 419 -36.29 18.14 3.09
C ALA A 419 -35.13 19.12 2.91
N ASN A 420 -34.12 18.74 2.11
CA ASN A 420 -32.97 19.61 1.82
C ASN A 420 -33.39 20.88 1.06
N TYR A 421 -34.27 20.76 0.06
CA TYR A 421 -34.73 21.91 -0.73
C TYR A 421 -35.50 22.92 0.13
N ILE A 422 -36.45 22.43 0.94
CA ILE A 422 -37.23 23.30 1.83
C ILE A 422 -36.31 23.89 2.91
N ALA A 423 -35.40 23.11 3.50
CA ALA A 423 -34.47 23.61 4.51
C ALA A 423 -33.51 24.68 3.97
N TYR A 424 -33.08 24.56 2.70
CA TYR A 424 -32.25 25.55 2.02
C TYR A 424 -32.99 26.87 1.81
N THR A 425 -34.30 26.82 1.53
CA THR A 425 -35.13 28.00 1.26
C THR A 425 -35.65 28.63 2.54
N ASN A 426 -36.15 27.81 3.46
CA ASN A 426 -36.73 28.21 4.74
C ASN A 426 -36.52 27.10 5.79
N SER A 427 -35.47 27.25 6.59
CA SER A 427 -35.11 26.24 7.58
C SER A 427 -36.19 26.02 8.63
N ASP A 428 -36.92 27.04 9.08
CA ASP A 428 -37.90 26.89 10.15
C ASP A 428 -39.14 26.11 9.69
N GLU A 429 -39.54 26.33 8.44
CA GLU A 429 -40.61 25.59 7.79
C GLU A 429 -40.27 24.10 7.65
N ALA A 430 -39.05 23.77 7.20
CA ALA A 430 -38.58 22.38 7.18
C ALA A 430 -38.58 21.75 8.58
N LYS A 431 -38.13 22.48 9.61
CA LYS A 431 -38.12 21.98 11.00
C LYS A 431 -39.54 21.70 11.51
N MET A 432 -40.52 22.55 11.19
CA MET A 432 -41.91 22.32 11.56
C MET A 432 -42.47 21.04 10.91
N SER A 433 -42.25 20.83 9.62
CA SER A 433 -42.69 19.62 8.89
C SER A 433 -42.03 18.33 9.40
N LEU A 434 -40.80 18.42 9.90
CA LEU A 434 -40.02 17.27 10.39
C LEU A 434 -40.15 17.01 11.90
N ALA A 435 -40.80 17.91 12.65
CA ALA A 435 -40.93 17.82 14.11
C ALA A 435 -41.64 16.54 14.59
N GLY A 436 -42.49 15.96 13.74
CA GLY A 436 -43.21 14.72 14.01
C GLY A 436 -42.36 13.44 14.02
N ILE A 437 -41.11 13.49 13.55
CA ILE A 437 -40.23 12.30 13.48
C ILE A 437 -39.87 11.85 14.90
N PRO A 438 -40.10 10.58 15.29
CA PRO A 438 -39.68 10.03 16.58
C PRO A 438 -38.16 10.11 16.80
N ASN A 439 -37.74 10.31 18.06
CA ASN A 439 -36.32 10.38 18.41
C ASN A 439 -35.63 9.00 18.45
N GLY A 440 -36.41 7.92 18.34
CA GLY A 440 -35.97 6.52 18.47
C GLY A 440 -35.76 5.78 17.15
N ASP A 441 -35.95 6.43 16.00
CA ASP A 441 -35.77 5.81 14.69
C ASP A 441 -34.29 5.53 14.38
N ALA A 442 -34.03 4.63 13.42
CA ALA A 442 -32.68 4.33 12.94
C ALA A 442 -32.30 5.20 11.72
N GLY A 443 -31.00 5.43 11.53
CA GLY A 443 -30.45 6.06 10.32
C GLY A 443 -30.80 7.54 10.09
N GLY A 444 -31.02 7.91 8.82
CA GLY A 444 -31.18 9.30 8.38
C GLY A 444 -32.38 10.05 8.97
N LEU A 445 -33.45 9.35 9.36
CA LEU A 445 -34.67 9.96 9.94
C LEU A 445 -34.41 10.53 11.33
N ARG A 446 -33.69 9.79 12.18
CA ARG A 446 -33.31 10.28 13.52
C ARG A 446 -32.48 11.55 13.45
N THR A 447 -31.58 11.61 12.47
CA THR A 447 -30.72 12.77 12.22
C THR A 447 -31.59 13.99 11.93
N LEU A 448 -32.51 13.88 10.98
CA LEU A 448 -33.42 14.96 10.62
C LEU A 448 -34.40 15.32 11.74
N GLY A 449 -34.96 14.34 12.46
CA GLY A 449 -35.88 14.58 13.57
C GLY A 449 -35.23 15.28 14.77
N ARG A 450 -33.96 14.97 15.07
CA ARG A 450 -33.18 15.69 16.10
C ARG A 450 -32.81 17.09 15.66
N TRP A 451 -32.37 17.25 14.41
CA TRP A 451 -32.10 18.56 13.83
C TRP A 451 -33.36 19.46 13.88
N ALA A 452 -34.52 18.92 13.52
CA ALA A 452 -35.81 19.61 13.56
C ALA A 452 -36.16 20.14 14.97
N LYS A 453 -35.78 19.40 16.01
CA LYS A 453 -36.04 19.73 17.42
C LYS A 453 -34.90 20.48 18.10
N ASN A 454 -33.86 20.87 17.36
CA ASN A 454 -32.62 21.45 17.89
C ASN A 454 -31.98 20.61 19.02
N LEU A 455 -32.04 19.29 18.88
CA LEU A 455 -31.43 18.35 19.83
C LEU A 455 -30.02 17.97 19.38
N GLU A 456 -29.10 17.80 20.33
CA GLU A 456 -27.73 17.37 20.05
C GLU A 456 -27.67 16.01 19.32
N MET A 457 -26.71 15.89 18.41
CA MET A 457 -26.40 14.67 17.65
C MET A 457 -25.54 13.71 18.48
N ASN A 458 -26.11 13.10 19.51
CA ASN A 458 -25.35 12.15 20.32
C ASN A 458 -25.20 10.81 19.59
N MET A 459 -23.96 10.30 19.53
CA MET A 459 -23.65 8.98 18.99
C MET A 459 -24.47 7.89 19.70
N ILE A 460 -25.09 7.00 18.92
CA ILE A 460 -25.69 5.78 19.48
C ILE A 460 -24.56 4.79 19.67
N LYS A 461 -24.36 4.33 20.91
CA LYS A 461 -23.43 3.23 21.18
C LYS A 461 -24.00 1.95 20.58
N ASP A 462 -23.15 1.16 19.93
CA ASP A 462 -23.52 -0.19 19.48
C ASP A 462 -24.16 -0.96 20.62
N THR A 463 -25.30 -1.59 20.32
CA THR A 463 -26.03 -2.36 21.32
C THR A 463 -25.78 -3.84 21.12
N LYS A 464 -25.64 -4.53 22.25
CA LYS A 464 -25.58 -5.99 22.30
C LYS A 464 -26.92 -6.48 22.80
N GLU A 465 -27.64 -7.22 21.98
CA GLU A 465 -28.91 -7.86 22.35
C GLU A 465 -28.78 -9.37 22.17
N ASN A 466 -29.32 -10.15 23.11
CA ASN A 466 -29.48 -11.59 22.93
C ASN A 466 -30.74 -11.81 22.11
N VAL A 467 -30.61 -12.45 20.95
CA VAL A 467 -31.71 -12.69 20.03
C VAL A 467 -31.81 -14.17 19.75
N TRP A 468 -33.02 -14.71 19.86
CA TRP A 468 -33.29 -16.10 19.56
C TRP A 468 -33.30 -16.32 18.04
N ASN A 469 -32.42 -17.17 17.51
CA ASN A 469 -32.36 -17.45 16.07
C ASN A 469 -33.20 -18.66 15.63
N GLY A 470 -33.92 -19.28 16.57
CA GLY A 470 -34.70 -20.50 16.35
C GLY A 470 -34.13 -21.73 17.06
N GLU A 471 -32.83 -21.76 17.35
CA GLU A 471 -32.16 -22.92 17.97
C GLU A 471 -31.45 -22.58 19.29
N GLN A 472 -30.90 -21.37 19.42
CA GLN A 472 -30.22 -20.90 20.63
C GLN A 472 -30.30 -19.37 20.75
N GLU A 473 -30.05 -18.85 21.96
CA GLU A 473 -29.80 -17.42 22.16
C GLU A 473 -28.45 -17.07 21.56
N VAL A 474 -28.45 -16.19 20.55
CA VAL A 474 -27.21 -15.70 19.94
C VAL A 474 -27.07 -14.22 20.26
N LEU A 475 -25.87 -13.81 20.68
CA LEU A 475 -25.54 -12.41 20.87
C LEU A 475 -25.52 -11.72 19.50
N LYS A 476 -26.52 -10.88 19.22
CA LYS A 476 -26.55 -10.04 18.02
C LYS A 476 -26.02 -8.65 18.39
N ILE A 477 -24.92 -8.26 17.76
CA ILE A 477 -24.42 -6.89 17.83
C ILE A 477 -25.18 -6.09 16.77
N ARG A 478 -26.00 -5.13 17.19
CA ARG A 478 -26.55 -4.13 16.28
C ARG A 478 -25.57 -2.98 16.19
N TYR A 479 -24.80 -3.00 15.10
CA TYR A 479 -23.98 -1.87 14.70
C TYR A 479 -24.92 -0.75 14.24
N HIS A 480 -24.88 0.39 14.92
CA HIS A 480 -25.68 1.56 14.52
C HIS A 480 -24.85 2.36 13.51
N ASP A 481 -25.27 2.34 12.24
CA ASP A 481 -24.70 2.98 11.05
C ASP A 481 -23.28 3.58 11.14
N LEU A 482 -22.33 2.87 10.52
CA LEU A 482 -21.00 3.37 10.09
C LEU A 482 -21.06 4.57 9.13
N MET A 483 -22.21 4.87 8.53
CA MET A 483 -22.36 5.85 7.43
C MET A 483 -22.19 7.32 7.87
N TYR A 484 -22.17 7.63 9.16
CA TYR A 484 -21.85 8.98 9.66
C TYR A 484 -20.43 9.13 10.23
N MET A 485 -19.64 8.05 10.29
CA MET A 485 -18.21 8.13 10.65
C MET A 485 -17.39 8.96 9.66
N ARG A 486 -17.93 9.28 8.47
CA ARG A 486 -17.27 10.20 7.54
C ARG A 486 -17.46 11.68 7.84
N ARG A 487 -18.37 12.10 8.73
CA ARG A 487 -18.59 13.53 9.02
C ARG A 487 -17.90 14.03 10.29
N GLU A 488 -17.73 13.20 11.33
CA GLU A 488 -16.96 13.60 12.52
C GLU A 488 -15.44 13.57 12.29
N LEU A 489 -14.94 12.84 11.30
CA LEU A 489 -13.54 12.87 10.88
C LEU A 489 -13.20 13.99 9.89
N LEU A 490 -14.19 14.74 9.40
CA LEU A 490 -13.97 15.80 8.40
C LEU A 490 -14.14 17.23 8.94
N PHE A 491 -14.64 17.44 10.17
CA PHE A 491 -14.80 18.78 10.74
C PHE A 491 -14.50 18.86 12.25
N ASN A 492 -13.61 18.00 12.76
CA ASN A 492 -12.70 18.39 13.84
C ASN A 492 -11.35 18.71 13.19
N SER A 493 -11.34 19.85 12.53
CA SER A 493 -10.19 20.56 11.99
C SER A 493 -10.51 22.04 12.04
#